data_AF-A0A179CP31-F1
#
_entry.id   AF-A0A179CP31-F1
#
_cell.length_a   1.000
_cell.length_b   1.000
_cell.length_c   1.000
_cell.angle_alpha   90.00
_cell.angle_beta   90.00
_cell.angle_gamma   90.00
#
_symmetry.space_group_name_H-M   'P 1'
#
loop_
_entity.id
_entity.type
_entity.pdbx_description
1 polymer ?
#
loop_
_entity_poly.entity_id
_entity_poly.type
_entity_poly.pdbx_seq_one_letter_code
_entity_poly.pdbx_strand_id
1 'polypeptide(L)'
;MKRTIIEKENQFQGEDEIWKIIDEQGKRQVTVIFSKRLEDDLHRRNHSFERLQSEQLNAILNVMNQLEGQQYVLEINKESIGNSIIPLTQEKLLQSIKLI
;
A
#
# COMPACT_ATOMS: atom_id res chain seq x y z
N MET A 1 -20.12 -3.21 -9.07
CA MET A 1 -18.83 -3.35 -8.35
C MET A 1 -17.82 -3.84 -9.37
N LYS A 2 -16.83 -3.03 -9.73
CA LYS A 2 -15.71 -3.48 -10.59
C LYS A 2 -14.88 -4.45 -9.76
N ARG A 3 -14.43 -5.57 -10.33
CA ARG A 3 -13.59 -6.51 -9.57
C ARG A 3 -12.20 -5.91 -9.41
N THR A 4 -11.61 -6.03 -8.24
CA THR A 4 -10.22 -5.64 -8.01
C THR A 4 -9.49 -6.88 -7.52
N ILE A 5 -8.37 -7.19 -8.16
CA ILE A 5 -7.52 -8.32 -7.83
C ILE A 5 -6.45 -7.78 -6.89
N ILE A 6 -6.33 -8.39 -5.71
CA ILE A 6 -5.28 -8.10 -4.74
C ILE A 6 -4.37 -9.33 -4.70
N GLU A 7 -3.12 -9.17 -5.11
CA GLU A 7 -2.11 -10.22 -5.11
C GLU A 7 -1.01 -9.86 -4.12
N LYS A 8 -0.75 -10.73 -3.15
CA LYS A 8 0.43 -10.63 -2.28
C LYS A 8 1.60 -11.31 -2.98
N GLU A 9 2.62 -10.55 -3.33
CA GLU A 9 3.87 -11.10 -3.86
C GLU A 9 4.89 -11.16 -2.72
N ASN A 10 5.04 -12.36 -2.15
CA ASN A 10 6.06 -12.61 -1.14
C ASN A 10 7.43 -12.69 -1.84
N GLN A 11 8.11 -11.57 -2.06
CA GLN A 11 9.50 -11.61 -2.48
C GLN A 11 10.37 -12.02 -1.28
N PHE A 12 10.64 -13.33 -1.21
CA PHE A 12 11.53 -13.94 -0.23
C PHE A 12 12.99 -13.59 -0.58
N GLN A 13 13.50 -12.49 -0.02
CA GLN A 13 14.90 -12.29 0.38
C GLN A 13 15.06 -10.94 1.10
N GLY A 14 14.58 -10.87 2.35
CA GLY A 14 15.07 -9.89 3.33
C GLY A 14 14.49 -8.47 3.31
N GLU A 15 13.89 -7.99 2.22
CA GLU A 15 13.55 -6.57 2.10
C GLU A 15 12.12 -6.39 1.53
N ASP A 16 11.20 -5.97 2.41
CA ASP A 16 9.84 -5.44 2.14
C ASP A 16 8.74 -6.42 1.63
N GLU A 17 7.50 -6.20 2.08
CA GLU A 17 6.32 -6.93 1.62
C GLU A 17 5.62 -6.21 0.46
N ILE A 18 5.45 -6.89 -0.67
CA ILE A 18 4.87 -6.29 -1.88
C ILE A 18 3.44 -6.80 -2.10
N TRP A 19 2.52 -5.87 -2.32
CA TRP A 19 1.13 -6.13 -2.65
C TRP A 19 0.78 -5.45 -3.97
N LYS A 20 0.27 -6.19 -4.93
CA LYS A 20 -0.20 -5.65 -6.20
C LYS A 20 -1.72 -5.56 -6.17
N ILE A 21 -2.25 -4.40 -6.50
CA ILE A 21 -3.67 -4.16 -6.61
C ILE A 21 -3.98 -3.77 -8.05
N ILE A 22 -4.78 -4.60 -8.72
CA ILE A 22 -5.03 -4.52 -10.15
C ILE A 22 -6.55 -4.42 -10.40
N ASP A 23 -6.98 -3.44 -11.18
CA ASP A 23 -8.38 -3.36 -11.66
C ASP A 23 -8.70 -4.53 -12.61
N GLU A 24 -9.96 -4.93 -12.71
CA GLU A 24 -10.45 -6.04 -13.55
C GLU A 24 -9.97 -5.97 -15.01
N GLN A 25 -9.78 -4.76 -15.52
CA GLN A 25 -9.31 -4.53 -16.89
C GLN A 25 -7.78 -4.54 -17.04
N GLY A 26 -7.02 -4.72 -15.96
CA GLY A 26 -5.56 -4.63 -15.93
C GLY A 26 -5.00 -3.23 -16.21
N LYS A 27 -5.87 -2.22 -16.39
CA LYS A 27 -5.47 -0.86 -16.80
C LYS A 27 -4.92 -0.01 -15.66
N ARG A 28 -5.31 -0.32 -14.42
CA ARG A 28 -4.88 0.42 -13.23
C ARG A 28 -4.21 -0.57 -12.32
N GLN A 29 -2.95 -0.29 -12.00
CA GLN A 29 -2.15 -1.14 -11.14
C GLN A 29 -1.47 -0.27 -10.10
N VAL A 30 -1.59 -0.66 -8.84
CA VAL A 30 -0.83 -0.08 -7.74
C VAL A 30 0.00 -1.18 -7.09
N THR A 31 1.31 -1.03 -7.15
CA THR A 31 2.25 -1.85 -6.39
C THR A 31 2.51 -1.15 -5.06
N VAL A 32 2.12 -1.79 -3.97
CA VAL A 32 2.29 -1.30 -2.61
C VAL A 32 3.45 -2.04 -1.98
N ILE A 33 4.44 -1.32 -1.47
CA ILE A 33 5.64 -1.87 -0.86
C ILE A 33 5.61 -1.49 0.62
N PHE A 34 5.38 -2.45 1.50
CA PHE A 34 5.43 -2.24 2.94
C PHE A 34 6.82 -2.56 3.47
N SER A 35 7.46 -1.58 4.11
CA SER A 35 8.81 -1.79 4.58
C SER A 35 8.89 -2.79 5.74
N LYS A 36 9.84 -3.71 5.69
CA LYS A 36 10.10 -4.63 6.81
C LYS A 36 10.56 -3.89 8.07
N ARG A 37 11.29 -2.78 7.91
CA ARG A 37 11.70 -1.92 9.03
C ARG A 37 10.50 -1.31 9.75
N LEU A 38 9.42 -1.04 9.01
CA LEU A 38 8.18 -0.54 9.57
C LEU A 38 7.47 -1.65 10.35
N GLU A 39 7.41 -2.88 9.83
CA GLU A 39 6.88 -4.03 10.56
C GLU A 39 7.58 -4.22 11.92
N ASP A 40 8.92 -4.23 11.92
CA ASP A 40 9.71 -4.36 13.15
C ASP A 40 9.44 -3.23 14.16
N ASP A 41 9.34 -1.99 13.68
CA ASP A 41 9.07 -0.80 14.52
C ASP A 41 7.64 -0.78 15.07
N LEU A 42 6.68 -1.38 14.37
CA LEU A 42 5.29 -1.55 14.84
C LEU A 42 5.18 -2.65 15.89
N HIS A 43 5.83 -3.80 15.65
CA HIS A 43 5.89 -4.88 16.62
C HIS A 43 6.51 -4.43 17.94
N ARG A 44 7.60 -3.65 17.90
CA ARG A 44 8.21 -3.05 19.11
C ARG A 44 7.27 -2.11 19.88
N ARG A 45 6.30 -1.51 19.19
CA ARG A 45 5.31 -0.60 19.77
C ARG A 45 3.98 -1.29 20.10
N ASN A 46 3.91 -2.62 20.03
CA ASN A 46 2.69 -3.43 20.24
C ASN A 46 1.54 -3.07 19.27
N HIS A 47 1.86 -2.66 18.05
CA HIS A 47 0.87 -2.39 17.01
C HIS A 47 0.83 -3.52 15.98
N SER A 48 -0.37 -3.77 15.44
CA SER A 48 -0.58 -4.79 14.41
C SER A 48 -0.19 -4.24 13.03
N PHE A 49 0.85 -4.82 12.44
CA PHE A 49 1.25 -4.55 11.06
C PHE A 49 0.17 -4.99 10.07
N GLU A 50 -0.42 -6.17 10.27
CA GLU A 50 -1.52 -6.70 9.44
C GLU A 50 -2.74 -5.76 9.39
N ARG A 51 -3.07 -5.13 10.53
CA ARG A 51 -4.14 -4.14 10.59
C ARG A 51 -3.81 -2.92 9.74
N LEU A 52 -2.59 -2.40 9.87
CA LEU A 52 -2.13 -1.28 9.04
C LEU A 52 -2.20 -1.64 7.56
N GLN A 53 -1.74 -2.84 7.18
CA GLN A 53 -1.82 -3.30 5.79
C GLN A 53 -3.26 -3.31 5.28
N SER A 54 -4.17 -3.90 6.04
CA SER A 54 -5.59 -3.97 5.70
C SER A 54 -6.21 -2.58 5.53
N GLU A 55 -5.93 -1.66 6.45
CA GLU A 55 -6.43 -0.29 6.40
C GLU A 55 -5.86 0.47 5.19
N GLN A 56 -4.57 0.30 4.88
CA GLN A 56 -3.94 0.93 3.72
C GLN A 56 -4.48 0.37 2.40
N LEU A 57 -4.61 -0.95 2.27
CA LEU A 57 -5.18 -1.58 1.07
C LEU A 57 -6.62 -1.08 0.83
N ASN A 58 -7.44 -0.99 1.89
CA ASN A 58 -8.78 -0.44 1.80
C ASN A 58 -8.80 1.03 1.37
N ALA A 59 -7.88 1.86 1.88
CA ALA A 59 -7.73 3.23 1.44
C ALA A 59 -7.36 3.33 -0.05
N ILE A 60 -6.47 2.46 -0.53
CA ILE A 60 -6.06 2.41 -1.94
C ILE A 60 -7.22 2.01 -2.85
N LEU A 61 -8.02 1.01 -2.45
CA LEU A 61 -9.21 0.60 -3.18
C LEU A 61 -10.20 1.75 -3.40
N ASN A 62 -10.35 2.64 -2.41
CA ASN A 62 -11.23 3.80 -2.51
C ASN A 62 -10.74 4.86 -3.50
N VAL A 63 -9.43 4.98 -3.68
CA VAL A 63 -8.83 6.01 -4.57
C VAL A 63 -8.42 5.46 -5.94
N MET A 64 -8.39 4.14 -6.12
CA MET A 64 -7.98 3.51 -7.37
C MET A 64 -8.76 4.01 -8.59
N ASN A 65 -10.04 4.38 -8.39
CA ASN A 65 -10.86 4.91 -9.47
C ASN A 65 -10.43 6.30 -9.98
N GLN A 66 -9.66 7.04 -9.18
CA GLN A 66 -9.10 8.34 -9.50
C GLN A 66 -7.74 8.24 -10.21
N LEU A 67 -7.14 7.04 -10.24
CA LEU A 67 -5.88 6.80 -10.91
C LEU A 67 -6.10 6.64 -12.43
N GLU A 68 -5.31 7.37 -13.22
CA GLU A 68 -5.44 7.44 -14.67
C GLU A 68 -4.68 6.30 -15.35
N GLY A 69 -5.28 5.12 -15.47
CA GLY A 69 -4.87 4.08 -16.43
C GLY A 69 -3.38 3.69 -16.49
N GLN A 70 -2.65 3.91 -15.38
CA GLN A 70 -1.20 3.82 -15.30
C GLN A 70 -0.79 2.84 -14.19
N GLN A 71 0.50 2.47 -14.21
CA GLN A 71 1.14 1.69 -13.16
C GLN A 71 1.72 2.65 -12.12
N TYR A 72 1.42 2.37 -10.86
CA TYR A 72 1.80 3.21 -9.75
C TYR A 72 2.53 2.41 -8.68
N VAL A 73 3.45 3.05 -7.97
CA VAL A 73 4.11 2.50 -6.77
C VAL A 73 3.78 3.36 -5.57
N LEU A 74 3.44 2.70 -4.46
CA LEU A 74 3.27 3.30 -3.15
C LEU A 74 4.18 2.61 -2.15
N GLU A 75 5.17 3.34 -1.65
CA GLU A 75 6.05 2.87 -0.58
C GLU A 75 5.47 3.29 0.78
N ILE A 76 5.13 2.29 1.60
CA ILE A 76 4.67 2.46 2.96
C ILE A 76 5.86 2.22 3.89
N ASN A 77 6.49 3.32 4.29
CA ASN A 77 7.60 3.35 5.22
C ASN A 77 7.30 4.33 6.37
N LYS A 78 8.18 4.39 7.38
CA LYS A 78 7.99 5.26 8.56
C LYS A 78 7.82 6.74 8.21
N GLU A 79 8.43 7.21 7.14
CA GLU A 79 8.31 8.60 6.68
C GLU A 79 6.92 8.86 6.07
N SER A 80 6.36 7.89 5.35
CA SER A 80 5.01 7.99 4.77
C SER A 80 3.93 8.12 5.85
N ILE A 81 4.01 7.30 6.91
CA ILE A 81 2.95 7.18 7.93
C ILE A 81 3.16 8.15 9.12
N GLY A 82 4.40 8.61 9.33
CA GLY A 82 4.77 9.40 10.50
C GLY A 82 4.72 8.59 11.80
N ASN A 83 4.73 9.30 12.94
CA ASN A 83 4.77 8.67 14.27
C ASN A 83 3.43 8.02 14.67
N SER A 84 2.33 8.54 14.15
CA SER A 84 0.99 8.02 14.37
C SER A 84 0.70 6.98 13.31
N ILE A 85 0.48 5.74 13.74
CA ILE A 85 0.25 4.58 12.87
C ILE A 85 -1.18 4.68 12.32
N ILE A 86 -1.41 5.68 11.47
CA ILE A 86 -2.70 6.03 10.91
C ILE A 86 -2.59 5.80 9.41
N PRO A 87 -3.54 5.08 8.78
CA PRO A 87 -3.56 4.91 7.33
C PRO A 87 -3.46 6.26 6.62
N LEU A 88 -2.82 6.29 5.46
CA LEU A 88 -2.67 7.53 4.71
C LEU A 88 -4.07 8.05 4.36
N THR A 89 -4.31 9.34 4.59
CA THR A 89 -5.53 9.97 4.07
C THR A 89 -5.51 9.91 2.55
N GLN A 90 -6.68 9.91 1.91
CA GLN A 90 -6.81 9.87 0.46
C GLN A 90 -5.91 10.92 -0.25
N GLU A 91 -5.87 12.14 0.26
CA GLU A 91 -5.01 13.21 -0.29
C GLU A 91 -3.51 12.87 -0.18
N LYS A 92 -3.05 12.42 0.99
CA LYS A 92 -1.65 12.01 1.18
C LYS A 92 -1.31 10.79 0.33
N LEU A 93 -2.25 9.88 0.16
CA LEU A 93 -2.07 8.67 -0.63
C LEU A 93 -1.86 9.01 -2.10
N LEU A 94 -2.70 9.89 -2.65
CA LEU A 94 -2.53 10.40 -4.03
C LEU A 94 -1.22 11.17 -4.22
N GLN A 95 -0.75 11.91 -3.21
CA GLN A 95 0.55 12.59 -3.25
C GLN A 95 1.76 11.64 -3.13
N SER A 96 1.57 10.50 -2.46
CA SER A 96 2.64 9.54 -2.18
C SER A 96 2.76 8.45 -3.24
N ILE A 97 1.70 8.26 -4.03
CA ILE A 97 1.71 7.40 -5.21
C ILE A 97 2.62 8.03 -6.27
N LYS A 98 3.60 7.26 -6.73
CA LYS A 98 4.50 7.65 -7.82
C LYS A 98 4.15 6.86 -9.08
N LEU A 99 4.14 7.55 -10.21
CA LEU A 99 4.06 6.92 -11.54
C LEU A 99 5.37 6.21 -11.84
N ILE A 100 5.29 5.00 -12.39
CA ILE A 100 6.45 4.19 -12.86
C ILE A 100 6.65 4.40 -14.37
#